data_AF-A0A4R0PHP6-F1
#
_entry.id   AF-A0A4R0PHP6-F1
#
_cell.length_a   1.000
_cell.length_b   1.000
_cell.length_c   1.000
_cell.angle_alpha   90.00
_cell.angle_beta   90.00
_cell.angle_gamma   90.00
#
_symmetry.space_group_name_H-M   'P 1'
#
loop_
_entity.id
_entity.type
_entity.pdbx_description
1 polymer ?
#
loop_
_entity_poly.entity_id
_entity_poly.type
_entity_poly.pdbx_seq_one_letter_code
_entity_poly.pdbx_strand_id
1 'polypeptide(L)'
;MSSGLPSRHLTRVGAALRKLLTTGPRRAGSAAEMAALKHASDDAQRANRAQARLLAMTSHELRTPLNGIIGVGKLLADTPLTPEQRNYVDAITVSGESLLSLVEDLMEFARFEAGEPELRPQRAAVRPLIGAVVELQCGRAYAKDVDLGYYVSPAVPESALFDAERLRQILVNIVGNAIKFTDTGGVSIEVDHHQGVLHILVSDTGPGIDADEQSRIFGEFEQARTGMNRPHEGIGLGLAISRRIAEAAGGTIAVESKPGHGAQFSVTFPVCDPVAEELPQHRLTGIHAVIASPASTEAELIGRMLQDAGATTEVAADTENLANAHRGGDTILLVDDRIEGGAEAFLAGGHAFEKVVALIRAEQRNTLGAAFKQHEQSFMTRPVRAETLLRVIGDRFARGQIKAMPEHGIVGKPRPLHGLNVLLAEDNPVNALLTLRMLERLGHRVRHVDNGRDAVEAVTPGKNGGTSQFDVILMDLHMPGMDGIDAIQVIRREEDGNRSRHTPIIAITADILPETARNVLDAGADGILTKPLEAGALADKLVMLKQQVA
;
A
#
# COMPACT_ATOMS: atom_id res chain seq x y z
N MET A 1 11.20 -1.48 -52.93
CA MET A 1 10.17 -2.52 -52.73
C MET A 1 9.19 -2.02 -51.69
N SER A 2 7.97 -1.72 -52.14
CA SER A 2 6.84 -1.25 -51.33
C SER A 2 5.84 -2.40 -51.25
N SER A 3 5.53 -2.88 -50.05
CA SER A 3 4.38 -3.75 -49.67
C SER A 3 4.53 -4.18 -48.21
N GLY A 4 3.56 -4.10 -47.30
CA GLY A 4 2.19 -3.65 -47.43
C GLY A 4 1.38 -3.82 -46.13
N LEU A 5 0.42 -2.90 -45.97
CA LEU A 5 -0.83 -2.92 -45.18
C LEU A 5 -0.75 -2.66 -43.65
N PRO A 6 -1.72 -1.87 -43.08
CA PRO A 6 -3.10 -1.76 -43.53
C PRO A 6 -3.58 -0.32 -43.85
N SER A 7 -3.23 0.23 -45.02
CA SER A 7 -3.88 1.45 -45.51
C SER A 7 -5.30 1.22 -46.08
N ARG A 8 -5.71 -0.05 -46.25
CA ARG A 8 -7.01 -0.45 -46.82
C ARG A 8 -8.21 -0.26 -45.88
N HIS A 9 -7.99 -0.22 -44.57
CA HIS A 9 -9.07 -0.01 -43.60
C HIS A 9 -9.44 1.48 -43.44
N LEU A 10 -8.45 2.37 -43.41
CA LEU A 10 -8.66 3.83 -43.37
C LEU A 10 -9.29 4.37 -44.67
N THR A 11 -8.98 3.79 -45.84
CA THR A 11 -9.63 4.19 -47.11
C THR A 11 -11.09 3.78 -47.20
N ARG A 12 -11.50 2.65 -46.59
CA ARG A 12 -12.91 2.23 -46.57
C ARG A 12 -13.76 3.09 -45.64
N VAL A 13 -13.24 3.45 -44.48
CA VAL A 13 -13.92 4.36 -43.54
C VAL A 13 -14.05 5.76 -44.14
N GLY A 14 -12.99 6.29 -44.79
CA GLY A 14 -13.03 7.58 -45.47
C GLY A 14 -13.96 7.61 -46.70
N ALA A 15 -14.06 6.52 -47.46
CA ALA A 15 -14.98 6.41 -48.59
C ALA A 15 -16.45 6.29 -48.15
N ALA A 16 -16.73 5.63 -47.03
CA ALA A 16 -18.06 5.55 -46.43
C ALA A 16 -18.52 6.93 -45.89
N LEU A 17 -17.65 7.65 -45.18
CA LEU A 17 -17.93 9.00 -44.67
C LEU A 17 -18.19 10.02 -45.80
N ARG A 18 -17.45 9.93 -46.92
CA ARG A 18 -17.60 10.85 -48.05
C ARG A 18 -18.89 10.61 -48.86
N LYS A 19 -19.46 9.40 -48.79
CA LYS A 19 -20.76 9.05 -49.38
C LYS A 19 -21.93 9.53 -48.50
N LEU A 20 -21.71 9.62 -47.19
CA LEU A 20 -22.66 10.12 -46.18
C LEU A 20 -22.89 11.64 -46.26
N LEU A 21 -21.87 12.42 -46.62
CA LEU A 21 -21.97 13.89 -46.71
C LEU A 21 -22.64 14.40 -48.00
N THR A 22 -22.90 13.53 -48.98
CA THR A 22 -23.40 13.92 -50.31
C THR A 22 -24.85 13.53 -50.60
N THR A 23 -25.55 12.89 -49.67
CA THR A 23 -26.96 12.49 -49.87
C THR A 23 -27.89 13.06 -48.79
N GLY A 24 -28.77 13.97 -49.21
CA GLY A 24 -29.84 14.55 -48.39
C GLY A 24 -30.95 13.55 -48.00
N PRO A 25 -31.94 13.98 -47.19
CA PRO A 25 -32.54 13.17 -46.15
C PRO A 25 -33.54 12.14 -46.69
N ARG A 26 -33.24 10.85 -46.53
CA ARG A 26 -34.22 9.77 -46.63
C ARG A 26 -34.26 8.99 -45.31
N ARG A 27 -35.44 9.00 -44.67
CA ARG A 27 -35.78 8.38 -43.37
C ARG A 27 -35.77 6.83 -43.39
N ALA A 28 -34.77 6.20 -44.01
CA ALA A 28 -34.58 4.74 -44.04
C ALA A 28 -33.17 4.30 -43.58
N GLY A 29 -32.40 5.19 -42.94
CA GLY A 29 -31.00 4.94 -42.55
C GLY A 29 -30.78 4.32 -41.17
N SER A 30 -31.68 4.50 -40.19
CA SER A 30 -31.30 4.28 -38.79
C SER A 30 -31.01 2.82 -38.44
N ALA A 31 -31.81 1.84 -38.90
CA ALA A 31 -31.62 0.44 -38.48
C ALA A 31 -30.39 -0.23 -39.11
N ALA A 32 -30.11 0.07 -40.39
CA ALA A 32 -28.95 -0.46 -41.10
C ALA A 32 -27.66 0.21 -40.65
N GLU A 33 -27.69 1.52 -40.34
CA GLU A 33 -26.56 2.22 -39.74
C GLU A 33 -26.30 1.75 -38.30
N MET A 34 -27.34 1.56 -37.48
CA MET A 34 -27.21 1.01 -36.13
C MET A 34 -26.64 -0.42 -36.16
N ALA A 35 -27.09 -1.24 -37.10
CA ALA A 35 -26.59 -2.61 -37.27
C ALA A 35 -25.13 -2.62 -37.75
N ALA A 36 -24.74 -1.73 -38.65
CA ALA A 36 -23.36 -1.60 -39.12
C ALA A 36 -22.43 -1.06 -38.02
N LEU A 37 -22.87 -0.06 -37.25
CA LEU A 37 -22.15 0.47 -36.09
C LEU A 37 -22.00 -0.58 -34.99
N LYS A 38 -23.06 -1.33 -34.71
CA LYS A 38 -23.03 -2.42 -33.74
C LYS A 38 -22.09 -3.55 -34.19
N HIS A 39 -22.14 -3.95 -35.45
CA HIS A 39 -21.21 -4.94 -36.00
C HIS A 39 -19.75 -4.46 -35.92
N ALA A 40 -19.47 -3.21 -36.27
CA ALA A 40 -18.13 -2.64 -36.18
C ALA A 40 -17.64 -2.55 -34.73
N SER A 41 -18.53 -2.21 -33.79
CA SER A 41 -18.24 -2.20 -32.35
C SER A 41 -18.00 -3.60 -31.81
N ASP A 42 -18.81 -4.59 -32.18
CA ASP A 42 -18.66 -5.98 -31.76
C ASP A 42 -17.35 -6.58 -32.29
N ASP A 43 -16.97 -6.29 -33.54
CA ASP A 43 -15.71 -6.75 -34.13
C ASP A 43 -14.49 -6.09 -33.46
N ALA A 44 -14.56 -4.79 -33.14
CA ALA A 44 -13.53 -4.09 -32.38
C ALA A 44 -13.38 -4.66 -30.96
N GLN A 45 -14.49 -4.91 -30.26
CA GLN A 45 -14.47 -5.53 -28.93
C GLN A 45 -13.90 -6.95 -28.96
N ARG A 46 -14.21 -7.75 -29.99
CA ARG A 46 -13.62 -9.10 -30.13
C ARG A 46 -12.11 -9.05 -30.35
N ALA A 47 -11.62 -8.10 -31.15
CA ALA A 47 -10.19 -7.90 -31.37
C ALA A 47 -9.47 -7.48 -30.06
N ASN A 48 -10.02 -6.52 -29.32
CA ASN A 48 -9.45 -6.07 -28.04
C ASN A 48 -9.41 -7.21 -27.01
N ARG A 49 -10.49 -8.00 -26.89
CA ARG A 49 -10.52 -9.17 -25.98
C ARG A 49 -9.51 -10.25 -26.36
N ALA A 50 -9.29 -10.48 -27.66
CA ALA A 50 -8.28 -11.44 -28.13
C ALA A 50 -6.85 -10.95 -27.80
N GLN A 51 -6.57 -9.67 -27.98
CA GLN A 51 -5.30 -9.04 -27.62
C GLN A 51 -5.04 -9.10 -26.11
N ALA A 52 -6.04 -8.80 -25.27
CA ALA A 52 -5.91 -8.89 -23.81
C ALA A 52 -5.66 -10.33 -23.31
N ARG A 53 -6.29 -11.35 -23.93
CA ARG A 53 -6.01 -12.76 -23.60
C ARG A 53 -4.58 -13.18 -23.97
N LEU A 54 -4.09 -12.74 -25.13
CA LEU A 54 -2.71 -13.00 -25.55
C LEU A 54 -1.73 -12.36 -24.57
N LEU A 55 -1.97 -11.10 -24.20
CA LEU A 55 -1.16 -10.38 -23.22
C LEU A 55 -1.16 -11.09 -21.86
N ALA A 56 -2.32 -11.53 -21.37
CA ALA A 56 -2.45 -12.26 -20.10
C ALA A 56 -1.65 -13.56 -20.07
N MET A 57 -1.67 -14.31 -21.18
CA MET A 57 -0.85 -15.53 -21.31
C MET A 57 0.64 -15.18 -21.31
N THR A 58 1.07 -14.18 -22.08
CA THR A 58 2.49 -13.77 -22.12
C THR A 58 2.99 -13.22 -20.80
N SER A 59 2.14 -12.54 -20.02
CA SER A 59 2.54 -12.02 -18.71
C SER A 59 2.85 -13.11 -17.70
N HIS A 60 2.07 -14.20 -17.67
CA HIS A 60 2.38 -15.34 -16.81
C HIS A 60 3.74 -15.97 -17.16
N GLU A 61 4.03 -16.08 -18.45
CA GLU A 61 5.30 -16.58 -18.98
C GLU A 61 6.47 -15.63 -18.72
N LEU A 62 6.23 -14.32 -18.58
CA LEU A 62 7.26 -13.33 -18.21
C LEU A 62 7.44 -13.22 -16.68
N ARG A 63 6.37 -13.35 -15.91
CA ARG A 63 6.37 -13.23 -14.44
C ARG A 63 7.16 -14.36 -13.80
N THR A 64 6.98 -15.59 -14.27
CA THR A 64 7.66 -16.78 -13.72
C THR A 64 9.19 -16.68 -13.72
N PRO A 65 9.86 -16.39 -14.86
CA PRO A 65 11.32 -16.23 -14.87
C PRO A 65 11.78 -14.99 -14.09
N LEU A 66 10.99 -13.90 -14.08
CA LEU A 66 11.33 -12.70 -13.30
C LEU A 66 11.33 -12.94 -11.80
N ASN A 67 10.30 -13.62 -11.30
CA ASN A 67 10.25 -14.04 -9.89
C ASN A 67 11.41 -14.97 -9.54
N GLY A 68 11.85 -15.82 -10.47
CA GLY A 68 13.06 -16.63 -10.31
C GLY A 68 14.32 -15.79 -10.15
N ILE A 69 14.53 -14.78 -11.01
CA ILE A 69 15.68 -13.87 -10.94
C ILE A 69 15.68 -13.06 -9.62
N ILE A 70 14.53 -12.49 -9.25
CA ILE A 70 14.36 -11.73 -7.99
C ILE A 70 14.60 -12.65 -6.79
N GLY A 71 14.07 -13.87 -6.81
CA GLY A 71 14.24 -14.86 -5.75
C GLY A 71 15.71 -15.24 -5.55
N VAL A 72 16.43 -15.53 -6.64
CA VAL A 72 17.87 -15.83 -6.58
C VAL A 72 18.67 -14.62 -6.11
N GLY A 73 18.31 -13.40 -6.55
CA GLY A 73 18.90 -12.15 -6.05
C GLY A 73 18.76 -12.00 -4.54
N LYS A 74 17.55 -12.20 -4.00
CA LYS A 74 17.28 -12.14 -2.56
C LYS A 74 18.06 -13.21 -1.78
N LEU A 75 18.15 -14.44 -2.30
CA LEU A 75 18.95 -15.49 -1.69
C LEU A 75 20.46 -15.16 -1.69
N LEU A 76 20.98 -14.56 -2.76
CA LEU A 76 22.37 -14.11 -2.82
C LEU A 76 22.64 -12.98 -1.83
N ALA A 77 21.71 -12.03 -1.68
CA ALA A 77 21.83 -10.88 -0.77
C ALA A 77 21.97 -11.30 0.72
N ASP A 78 21.41 -12.46 1.06
CA ASP A 78 21.47 -13.08 2.38
C ASP A 78 22.77 -13.89 2.64
N THR A 79 23.68 -13.97 1.66
CA THR A 79 25.00 -14.61 1.82
C THR A 79 26.11 -13.61 2.17
N PRO A 80 27.29 -14.06 2.65
CA PRO A 80 28.45 -13.19 2.80
C PRO A 80 28.91 -12.67 1.43
N LEU A 81 28.62 -11.40 1.14
CA LEU A 81 29.00 -10.71 -0.09
C LEU A 81 30.03 -9.60 0.21
N THR A 82 30.94 -9.36 -0.72
CA THR A 82 31.74 -8.13 -0.71
C THR A 82 30.86 -6.91 -1.00
N PRO A 83 31.27 -5.67 -0.65
CA PRO A 83 30.51 -4.46 -0.98
C PRO A 83 30.18 -4.32 -2.47
N GLU A 84 31.12 -4.72 -3.34
CA GLU A 84 30.93 -4.69 -4.79
C GLU A 84 29.90 -5.74 -5.26
N GLN A 85 29.97 -6.96 -4.71
CA GLN A 85 28.99 -8.02 -5.00
C GLN A 85 27.59 -7.67 -4.51
N ARG A 86 27.48 -7.03 -3.34
CA ARG A 86 26.21 -6.53 -2.81
C ARG A 86 25.59 -5.52 -3.77
N ASN A 87 26.38 -4.57 -4.30
CA ASN A 87 25.89 -3.63 -5.30
C ASN A 87 25.37 -4.33 -6.57
N TYR A 88 26.04 -5.38 -7.06
CA TYR A 88 25.56 -6.15 -8.22
C TYR A 88 24.25 -6.90 -7.94
N VAL A 89 24.14 -7.52 -6.77
CA VAL A 89 22.94 -8.25 -6.36
C VAL A 89 21.77 -7.30 -6.15
N ASP A 90 21.99 -6.15 -5.51
CA ASP A 90 20.99 -5.11 -5.33
C ASP A 90 20.53 -4.57 -6.69
N ALA A 91 21.46 -4.29 -7.61
CA ALA A 91 21.14 -3.82 -8.95
C ALA A 91 20.30 -4.82 -9.77
N ILE A 92 20.63 -6.11 -9.73
CA ILE A 92 19.85 -7.16 -10.42
C ILE A 92 18.46 -7.30 -9.80
N THR A 93 18.35 -7.24 -8.47
CA THR A 93 17.08 -7.37 -7.75
C THR A 93 16.17 -6.18 -8.08
N VAL A 94 16.68 -4.95 -7.97
CA VAL A 94 15.94 -3.72 -8.31
C VAL A 94 15.52 -3.72 -9.78
N SER A 95 16.40 -4.18 -10.69
CA SER A 95 16.07 -4.28 -12.12
C SER A 95 14.97 -5.31 -12.39
N GLY A 96 15.01 -6.46 -11.72
CA GLY A 96 13.98 -7.49 -11.83
C GLY A 96 12.62 -7.02 -11.32
N GLU A 97 12.59 -6.38 -10.14
CA GLU A 97 11.38 -5.80 -9.55
C GLU A 97 10.80 -4.69 -10.44
N SER A 98 11.67 -3.84 -11.02
CA SER A 98 11.25 -2.82 -11.97
C SER A 98 10.61 -3.44 -13.22
N LEU A 99 11.23 -4.46 -13.82
CA LEU A 99 10.68 -5.10 -15.02
C LEU A 99 9.37 -5.85 -14.72
N LEU A 100 9.23 -6.45 -13.55
CA LEU A 100 7.98 -7.07 -13.12
C LEU A 100 6.85 -6.03 -13.03
N SER A 101 7.10 -4.90 -12.37
CA SER A 101 6.13 -3.80 -12.28
C SER A 101 5.74 -3.27 -13.67
N LEU A 102 6.69 -3.18 -14.60
CA LEU A 102 6.39 -2.79 -15.99
C LEU A 102 5.48 -3.78 -16.72
N VAL A 103 5.68 -5.08 -16.49
CA VAL A 103 4.82 -6.13 -17.07
C VAL A 103 3.43 -6.07 -16.46
N GLU A 104 3.32 -5.83 -15.16
CA GLU A 104 2.05 -5.67 -14.45
C GLU A 104 1.27 -4.44 -14.95
N ASP A 105 1.92 -3.28 -15.08
CA ASP A 105 1.33 -2.04 -15.61
C ASP A 105 0.81 -2.24 -17.04
N LEU A 106 1.58 -2.89 -17.91
CA LEU A 106 1.19 -3.17 -19.30
C LEU A 106 -0.03 -4.11 -19.34
N MET A 107 -0.06 -5.10 -18.45
CA MET A 107 -1.17 -6.04 -18.36
C MET A 107 -2.44 -5.40 -17.89
N GLU A 108 -2.32 -4.56 -16.89
CA GLU A 108 -3.43 -3.81 -16.38
C GLU A 108 -4.00 -2.92 -17.49
N PHE A 109 -3.15 -2.13 -18.14
CA PHE A 109 -3.54 -1.33 -19.31
C PHE A 109 -4.28 -2.16 -20.37
N ALA A 110 -3.78 -3.35 -20.71
CA ALA A 110 -4.41 -4.24 -21.68
C ALA A 110 -5.81 -4.74 -21.23
N ARG A 111 -6.01 -4.97 -19.93
CA ARG A 111 -7.33 -5.31 -19.37
C ARG A 111 -8.28 -4.12 -19.47
N PHE A 112 -7.81 -2.90 -19.21
CA PHE A 112 -8.57 -1.67 -19.40
C PHE A 112 -8.96 -1.43 -20.87
N GLU A 113 -8.08 -1.71 -21.84
CA GLU A 113 -8.39 -1.63 -23.28
C GLU A 113 -9.50 -2.61 -23.73
N ALA A 114 -9.64 -3.73 -23.02
CA ALA A 114 -10.61 -4.78 -23.36
C ALA A 114 -12.01 -4.61 -22.74
N GLY A 115 -12.21 -3.67 -21.81
CA GLY A 115 -13.50 -3.39 -21.18
C GLY A 115 -13.43 -2.39 -20.01
N GLU A 116 -14.59 -2.10 -19.41
CA GLU A 116 -14.64 -1.29 -18.18
C GLU A 116 -13.99 -2.03 -17.00
N PRO A 117 -13.33 -1.31 -16.08
CA PRO A 117 -12.68 -1.92 -14.93
C PRO A 117 -13.74 -2.54 -14.04
N GLU A 118 -13.57 -3.80 -13.66
CA GLU A 118 -14.44 -4.41 -12.66
C GLU A 118 -14.10 -3.82 -11.29
N LEU A 119 -14.84 -2.78 -10.90
CA LEU A 119 -14.77 -2.22 -9.55
C LEU A 119 -15.43 -3.19 -8.57
N ARG A 120 -14.80 -3.36 -7.42
CA ARG A 120 -15.30 -4.22 -6.35
C ARG A 120 -15.48 -3.39 -5.07
N PRO A 121 -16.54 -2.58 -4.98
CA PRO A 121 -16.80 -1.75 -3.80
C PRO A 121 -16.93 -2.62 -2.55
N GLN A 122 -16.17 -2.27 -1.52
CA GLN A 122 -16.17 -2.93 -0.22
C GLN A 122 -16.27 -1.87 0.88
N ARG A 123 -16.76 -2.26 2.06
CA ARG A 123 -16.77 -1.36 3.21
C ARG A 123 -15.33 -1.19 3.69
N ALA A 124 -14.81 0.02 3.57
CA ALA A 124 -13.44 0.34 3.94
C ALA A 124 -13.37 1.68 4.67
N ALA A 125 -12.36 1.81 5.53
CA ALA A 125 -12.08 3.04 6.25
C ALA A 125 -11.11 3.93 5.45
N VAL A 126 -11.44 5.20 5.30
CA VAL A 126 -10.66 6.14 4.47
C VAL A 126 -9.37 6.56 5.19
N ARG A 127 -9.44 6.91 6.48
CA ARG A 127 -8.25 7.37 7.24
C ARG A 127 -7.11 6.33 7.25
N PRO A 128 -7.35 5.03 7.55
CA PRO A 128 -6.29 4.02 7.53
C PRO A 128 -5.74 3.77 6.12
N LEU A 129 -6.59 3.89 5.08
CA LEU A 129 -6.15 3.76 3.69
C LEU A 129 -5.13 4.84 3.33
N ILE A 130 -5.44 6.11 3.61
CA ILE A 130 -4.55 7.25 3.34
C ILE A 130 -3.25 7.11 4.14
N GLY A 131 -3.35 6.80 5.44
CA GLY A 131 -2.18 6.56 6.29
C GLY A 131 -1.27 5.45 5.73
N ALA A 132 -1.85 4.35 5.27
CA ALA A 132 -1.09 3.24 4.69
C ALA A 132 -0.39 3.62 3.37
N VAL A 133 -0.98 4.49 2.54
CA VAL A 133 -0.31 5.00 1.33
C VAL A 133 0.91 5.84 1.70
N VAL A 134 0.76 6.73 2.69
CA VAL A 134 1.84 7.62 3.15
C VAL A 134 2.98 6.78 3.75
N GLU A 135 2.66 5.80 4.58
CA GLU A 135 3.65 4.88 5.17
C GLU A 135 4.41 4.07 4.12
N LEU A 136 3.72 3.63 3.08
CA LEU A 136 4.36 2.89 1.99
C LEU A 136 5.39 3.76 1.24
N GLN A 137 5.16 5.08 1.15
CA GLN A 137 6.02 6.00 0.40
C GLN A 137 7.06 6.73 1.26
N CYS A 138 6.94 6.72 2.59
CA CYS A 138 7.76 7.55 3.46
C CYS A 138 9.27 7.25 3.37
N GLY A 139 9.65 5.98 3.18
CA GLY A 139 11.05 5.59 3.03
C GLY A 139 11.72 6.26 1.83
N ARG A 140 10.99 6.38 0.70
CA ARG A 140 11.49 7.06 -0.52
C ARG A 140 11.58 8.56 -0.33
N ALA A 141 10.59 9.18 0.31
CA ALA A 141 10.59 10.61 0.60
C ALA A 141 11.76 10.99 1.53
N TYR A 142 11.93 10.28 2.64
CA TYR A 142 12.96 10.58 3.63
C TYR A 142 14.38 10.28 3.15
N ALA A 143 14.56 9.34 2.21
CA ALA A 143 15.83 9.11 1.53
C ALA A 143 16.26 10.30 0.66
N LYS A 144 15.30 11.08 0.12
CA LYS A 144 15.54 12.33 -0.61
C LYS A 144 15.49 13.58 0.29
N ASP A 145 15.29 13.40 1.60
CA ASP A 145 15.00 14.48 2.56
C ASP A 145 13.80 15.35 2.18
N VAL A 146 12.82 14.77 1.47
CA VAL A 146 11.55 15.41 1.12
C VAL A 146 10.54 15.19 2.24
N ASP A 147 9.85 16.26 2.63
CA ASP A 147 8.80 16.21 3.64
C ASP A 147 7.57 15.48 3.12
N LEU A 148 6.92 14.67 3.95
CA LEU A 148 5.73 13.92 3.55
C LEU A 148 4.72 13.96 4.68
N GLY A 149 3.55 14.53 4.39
CA GLY A 149 2.47 14.65 5.36
C GLY A 149 1.10 14.43 4.73
N TYR A 150 0.10 14.19 5.57
CA TYR A 150 -1.28 14.09 5.13
C TYR A 150 -2.23 14.68 6.17
N TYR A 151 -3.40 15.07 5.68
CA TYR A 151 -4.50 15.60 6.46
C TYR A 151 -5.81 14.98 5.97
N VAL A 152 -6.67 14.56 6.90
CA VAL A 152 -8.00 14.02 6.60
C VAL A 152 -9.02 14.80 7.40
N SER A 153 -9.86 15.55 6.70
CA SER A 153 -10.93 16.39 7.25
C SER A 153 -11.86 15.61 8.18
N PRO A 154 -12.43 16.23 9.23
CA PRO A 154 -13.48 15.64 10.07
C PRO A 154 -14.75 15.29 9.30
N ALA A 155 -14.98 15.89 8.11
CA ALA A 155 -16.13 15.59 7.26
C ALA A 155 -16.03 14.22 6.56
N VAL A 156 -14.83 13.64 6.53
CA VAL A 156 -14.57 12.31 5.95
C VAL A 156 -15.18 11.23 6.84
N PRO A 157 -16.00 10.32 6.28
CA PRO A 157 -16.63 9.26 7.05
C PRO A 157 -15.60 8.28 7.60
N GLU A 158 -15.93 7.65 8.73
CA GLU A 158 -15.12 6.58 9.33
C GLU A 158 -14.97 5.42 8.33
N SER A 159 -16.08 5.02 7.71
CA SER A 159 -16.10 4.01 6.66
C SER A 159 -17.16 4.29 5.60
N ALA A 160 -16.93 3.82 4.38
CA ALA A 160 -17.89 3.89 3.28
C ALA A 160 -17.70 2.68 2.35
N LEU A 161 -18.65 2.47 1.44
CA LEU A 161 -18.57 1.47 0.36
C LEU A 161 -17.87 2.08 -0.85
N PHE A 162 -16.68 1.58 -1.17
CA PHE A 162 -15.90 1.98 -2.35
C PHE A 162 -14.78 0.96 -2.61
N ASP A 163 -14.12 1.04 -3.78
CA ASP A 163 -13.01 0.15 -4.10
C ASP A 163 -11.68 0.72 -3.54
N ALA A 164 -11.33 0.28 -2.34
CA ALA A 164 -10.15 0.76 -1.62
C ALA A 164 -8.82 0.36 -2.28
N GLU A 165 -8.77 -0.77 -2.98
CA GLU A 165 -7.56 -1.22 -3.68
C GLU A 165 -7.29 -0.33 -4.88
N ARG A 166 -8.33 -0.01 -5.65
CA ARG A 166 -8.26 0.90 -6.79
C ARG A 166 -7.92 2.32 -6.38
N LEU A 167 -8.51 2.81 -5.29
CA LEU A 167 -8.14 4.12 -4.75
C LEU A 167 -6.69 4.14 -4.25
N ARG A 168 -6.24 3.09 -3.53
CA ARG A 168 -4.84 2.95 -3.10
C ARG A 168 -3.89 3.04 -4.28
N GLN A 169 -4.21 2.36 -5.37
CA GLN A 169 -3.39 2.31 -6.58
C GLN A 169 -3.24 3.70 -7.21
N ILE A 170 -4.33 4.45 -7.38
CA ILE A 170 -4.30 5.83 -7.86
C ILE A 170 -3.36 6.66 -6.99
N LEU A 171 -3.52 6.59 -5.68
CA LEU A 171 -2.76 7.40 -4.73
C LEU A 171 -1.28 7.00 -4.67
N VAL A 172 -0.95 5.71 -4.68
CA VAL A 172 0.45 5.22 -4.72
C VAL A 172 1.16 5.74 -5.97
N ASN A 173 0.49 5.75 -7.12
CA ASN A 173 1.06 6.27 -8.36
C ASN A 173 1.25 7.80 -8.31
N ILE A 174 0.24 8.56 -7.89
CA ILE A 174 0.34 10.03 -7.85
C ILE A 174 1.36 10.48 -6.79
N VAL A 175 1.30 9.95 -5.57
CA VAL A 175 2.24 10.28 -4.48
C VAL A 175 3.66 9.82 -4.82
N GLY A 176 3.79 8.65 -5.45
CA GLY A 176 5.08 8.16 -5.94
C GLY A 176 5.70 9.10 -6.97
N ASN A 177 4.90 9.62 -7.90
CA ASN A 177 5.35 10.61 -8.88
C ASN A 177 5.74 11.94 -8.20
N ALA A 178 4.92 12.45 -7.28
CA ALA A 178 5.23 13.65 -6.51
C ALA A 178 6.62 13.54 -5.83
N ILE A 179 6.86 12.46 -5.07
CA ILE A 179 8.16 12.22 -4.41
C ILE A 179 9.31 12.07 -5.43
N LYS A 180 9.05 11.39 -6.55
CA LYS A 180 10.04 11.19 -7.60
C LYS A 180 10.54 12.53 -8.16
N PHE A 181 9.63 13.47 -8.44
CA PHE A 181 9.95 14.75 -9.10
C PHE A 181 10.30 15.89 -8.14
N THR A 182 9.94 15.80 -6.87
CA THR A 182 10.35 16.78 -5.85
C THR A 182 11.73 16.45 -5.31
N ASP A 183 12.72 17.30 -5.56
CA ASP A 183 14.08 17.13 -5.04
C ASP A 183 14.29 17.87 -3.70
N THR A 184 13.57 18.97 -3.45
CA THR A 184 13.57 19.70 -2.17
C THR A 184 12.15 20.19 -1.83
N GLY A 185 11.86 20.33 -0.53
CA GLY A 185 10.55 20.75 -0.02
C GLY A 185 9.71 19.56 0.45
N GLY A 186 8.47 19.44 -0.02
CA GLY A 186 7.52 18.47 0.51
C GLY A 186 6.40 18.03 -0.42
N VAL A 187 5.73 16.97 0.01
CA VAL A 187 4.52 16.41 -0.59
C VAL A 187 3.42 16.34 0.46
N SER A 188 2.24 16.89 0.16
CA SER A 188 1.06 16.84 1.01
C SER A 188 -0.06 16.04 0.38
N ILE A 189 -0.84 15.34 1.21
CA ILE A 189 -2.08 14.67 0.82
C ILE A 189 -3.21 15.23 1.69
N GLU A 190 -4.16 15.94 1.12
CA GLU A 190 -5.32 16.48 1.83
C GLU A 190 -6.58 15.76 1.35
N VAL A 191 -7.41 15.29 2.29
CA VAL A 191 -8.63 14.55 1.97
C VAL A 191 -9.82 15.20 2.63
N ASP A 192 -10.82 15.50 1.83
CA ASP A 192 -12.12 16.01 2.26
C ASP A 192 -13.25 15.17 1.68
N HIS A 193 -14.46 15.33 2.20
CA HIS A 193 -15.63 14.60 1.76
C HIS A 193 -16.85 15.51 1.69
N HIS A 194 -17.45 15.59 0.50
CA HIS A 194 -18.66 16.38 0.26
C HIS A 194 -19.63 15.56 -0.59
N GLN A 195 -20.89 15.47 -0.14
CA GLN A 195 -21.99 14.88 -0.91
C GLN A 195 -21.72 13.46 -1.45
N GLY A 196 -21.05 12.60 -0.69
CA GLY A 196 -20.75 11.23 -1.11
C GLY A 196 -19.56 11.12 -2.07
N VAL A 197 -18.72 12.15 -2.16
CA VAL A 197 -17.50 12.15 -2.97
C VAL A 197 -16.31 12.51 -2.10
N LEU A 198 -15.26 11.68 -2.16
CA LEU A 198 -13.97 12.02 -1.59
C LEU A 198 -13.24 12.97 -2.55
N HIS A 199 -12.78 14.09 -2.02
CA HIS A 199 -11.92 15.04 -2.70
C HIS A 199 -10.52 14.89 -2.12
N ILE A 200 -9.60 14.32 -2.91
CA ILE A 200 -8.24 14.05 -2.48
C ILE A 200 -7.30 14.93 -3.29
N LEU A 201 -6.49 15.69 -2.59
CA LEU A 201 -5.53 16.60 -3.16
C LEU A 201 -4.12 16.13 -2.84
N VAL A 202 -3.31 15.87 -3.86
CA VAL A 202 -1.89 15.57 -3.70
C VAL A 202 -1.10 16.74 -4.26
N SER A 203 -0.39 17.47 -3.39
CA SER A 203 0.41 18.63 -3.78
C SER A 203 1.89 18.36 -3.54
N ASP A 204 2.73 18.82 -4.45
CA ASP A 204 4.18 18.74 -4.35
C ASP A 204 4.82 20.10 -4.59
N THR A 205 6.02 20.31 -4.06
CA THR A 205 6.82 21.54 -4.27
C THR A 205 7.90 21.36 -5.34
N GLY A 206 7.70 20.44 -6.28
CA GLY A 206 8.66 20.08 -7.32
C GLY A 206 8.80 21.12 -8.44
N PRO A 207 9.40 20.75 -9.58
CA PRO A 207 9.67 21.66 -10.69
C PRO A 207 8.40 22.16 -11.40
N GLY A 208 7.23 21.57 -11.11
CA GLY A 208 5.99 21.85 -11.80
C GLY A 208 5.96 21.35 -13.25
N ILE A 209 4.84 21.58 -13.93
CA ILE A 209 4.49 21.03 -15.24
C ILE A 209 4.02 22.18 -16.13
N ASP A 210 4.58 22.28 -17.34
CA ASP A 210 4.16 23.26 -18.34
C ASP A 210 2.71 23.04 -18.77
N ALA A 211 2.00 24.13 -19.11
CA ALA A 211 0.57 24.07 -19.45
C ALA A 211 0.26 23.11 -20.63
N ASP A 212 1.15 23.06 -21.63
CA ASP A 212 1.03 22.17 -22.78
C ASP A 212 1.27 20.69 -22.41
N GLU A 213 2.02 20.42 -21.33
CA GLU A 213 2.30 19.07 -20.84
C GLU A 213 1.19 18.56 -19.90
N GLN A 214 0.47 19.42 -19.19
CA GLN A 214 -0.57 19.02 -18.22
C GLN A 214 -1.71 18.19 -18.83
N SER A 215 -2.08 18.45 -20.09
CA SER A 215 -3.08 17.61 -20.79
C SER A 215 -2.49 16.30 -21.31
N ARG A 216 -1.18 16.28 -21.54
CA ARG A 216 -0.44 15.20 -22.19
C ARG A 216 0.05 14.12 -21.23
N ILE A 217 0.33 14.46 -19.97
CA ILE A 217 0.76 13.49 -18.94
C ILE A 217 -0.29 12.40 -18.64
N PHE A 218 -1.55 12.60 -19.01
CA PHE A 218 -2.61 11.59 -18.92
C PHE A 218 -2.72 10.72 -20.18
N GLY A 219 -1.94 11.04 -21.22
CA GLY A 219 -1.84 10.25 -22.44
C GLY A 219 -1.09 8.94 -22.22
N GLU A 220 -1.42 7.95 -23.04
CA GLU A 220 -0.81 6.63 -22.97
C GLU A 220 0.64 6.68 -23.49
N PHE A 221 1.56 6.06 -22.75
CA PHE A 221 2.99 6.04 -23.09
C PHE A 221 3.64 7.43 -23.17
N GLU A 222 3.01 8.45 -22.56
CA GLU A 222 3.56 9.80 -22.49
C GLU A 222 4.49 9.94 -21.28
N GLN A 223 5.74 10.34 -21.56
CA GLN A 223 6.72 10.75 -20.56
C GLN A 223 6.95 12.26 -20.72
N ALA A 224 7.00 13.01 -19.61
CA ALA A 224 7.32 14.43 -19.63
C ALA A 224 8.72 14.65 -20.24
N ARG A 225 8.89 15.67 -21.09
CA ARG A 225 10.16 15.86 -21.83
C ARG A 225 11.27 16.50 -21.00
N THR A 226 11.03 16.73 -19.72
CA THR A 226 11.81 17.65 -18.90
C THR A 226 12.73 16.87 -17.95
N GLY A 227 13.90 16.46 -18.46
CA GLY A 227 15.01 15.95 -17.64
C GLY A 227 15.88 14.92 -18.34
N MET A 228 16.89 15.37 -19.11
CA MET A 228 17.94 14.47 -19.62
C MET A 228 18.64 13.73 -18.47
N ASN A 229 18.79 12.41 -18.61
CA ASN A 229 19.64 11.50 -17.82
C ASN A 229 19.21 11.16 -16.38
N ARG A 230 18.12 10.40 -16.20
CA ARG A 230 17.99 9.49 -15.06
C ARG A 230 17.54 8.10 -15.54
N PRO A 231 18.33 7.03 -15.34
CA PRO A 231 17.93 5.69 -15.74
C PRO A 231 16.77 5.23 -14.83
N HIS A 232 15.79 4.53 -15.40
CA HIS A 232 14.59 3.93 -14.74
C HIS A 232 13.32 4.81 -14.76
N GLU A 233 12.97 5.40 -15.91
CA GLU A 233 11.65 5.99 -16.11
C GLU A 233 10.63 4.91 -16.52
N GLY A 234 9.59 4.72 -15.71
CA GLY A 234 8.46 3.83 -16.01
C GLY A 234 7.76 4.17 -17.34
N ILE A 235 6.95 3.25 -17.87
CA ILE A 235 6.43 3.30 -19.26
C ILE A 235 5.51 4.51 -19.55
N GLY A 236 5.14 5.32 -18.55
CA GLY A 236 4.21 6.44 -18.72
C GLY A 236 2.75 6.01 -18.74
N LEU A 237 2.44 4.81 -18.21
CA LEU A 237 1.07 4.29 -18.14
C LEU A 237 0.36 4.61 -16.83
N GLY A 238 1.10 4.88 -15.75
CA GLY A 238 0.51 5.00 -14.40
C GLY A 238 -0.60 6.05 -14.29
N LEU A 239 -0.39 7.27 -14.82
CA LEU A 239 -1.39 8.34 -14.77
C LEU A 239 -2.60 8.06 -15.68
N ALA A 240 -2.37 7.44 -16.85
CA ALA A 240 -3.45 7.02 -17.74
C ALA A 240 -4.33 5.94 -17.08
N ILE A 241 -3.72 4.91 -16.47
CA ILE A 241 -4.44 3.87 -15.70
C ILE A 241 -5.19 4.51 -14.53
N SER A 242 -4.55 5.39 -13.77
CA SER A 242 -5.16 6.08 -12.64
C SER A 242 -6.42 6.85 -13.05
N ARG A 243 -6.36 7.57 -14.18
CA ARG A 243 -7.51 8.32 -14.72
C ARG A 243 -8.66 7.38 -15.10
N ARG A 244 -8.38 6.27 -15.78
CA ARG A 244 -9.41 5.29 -16.16
C ARG A 244 -10.05 4.62 -14.95
N ILE A 245 -9.28 4.34 -13.90
CA ILE A 245 -9.82 3.84 -12.63
C ILE A 245 -10.80 4.84 -12.02
N ALA A 246 -10.40 6.11 -11.93
CA ALA A 246 -11.25 7.16 -11.36
C ALA A 246 -12.53 7.34 -12.19
N GLU A 247 -12.43 7.43 -13.51
CA GLU A 247 -13.57 7.57 -14.43
C GLU A 247 -14.55 6.40 -14.31
N ALA A 248 -14.04 5.16 -14.22
CA ALA A 248 -14.88 3.99 -13.99
C ALA A 248 -15.61 4.02 -12.65
N ALA A 249 -14.99 4.62 -11.62
CA ALA A 249 -15.62 4.81 -10.32
C ALA A 249 -16.63 5.96 -10.31
N GLY A 250 -16.80 6.68 -11.42
CA GLY A 250 -17.63 7.89 -11.52
C GLY A 250 -16.95 9.15 -10.97
N GLY A 251 -15.63 9.08 -10.77
CA GLY A 251 -14.77 10.18 -10.33
C GLY A 251 -13.93 10.75 -11.46
N THR A 252 -12.95 11.59 -11.11
CA THR A 252 -12.06 12.29 -12.05
C THR A 252 -10.68 12.50 -11.46
N ILE A 253 -9.68 12.67 -12.33
CA ILE A 253 -8.35 13.14 -11.95
C ILE A 253 -8.02 14.37 -12.79
N ALA A 254 -7.58 15.43 -12.13
CA ALA A 254 -7.11 16.67 -12.74
C ALA A 254 -5.75 17.06 -12.17
N VAL A 255 -5.03 17.93 -12.88
CA VAL A 255 -3.77 18.51 -12.42
C VAL A 255 -3.83 20.01 -12.63
N GLU A 256 -3.32 20.76 -11.65
CA GLU A 256 -3.01 22.17 -11.76
C GLU A 256 -1.54 22.34 -11.39
N SER A 257 -0.76 23.02 -12.24
CA SER A 257 0.66 23.20 -11.99
C SER A 257 1.19 24.47 -12.66
N LYS A 258 2.27 25.02 -12.09
CA LYS A 258 3.05 26.09 -12.70
C LYS A 258 4.54 25.73 -12.60
N PRO A 259 5.34 25.94 -13.66
CA PRO A 259 6.78 25.75 -13.59
C PRO A 259 7.41 26.49 -12.39
N GLY A 260 8.26 25.78 -11.66
CA GLY A 260 8.96 26.24 -10.45
C GLY A 260 8.12 26.33 -9.18
N HIS A 261 6.82 25.99 -9.21
CA HIS A 261 5.91 26.10 -8.06
C HIS A 261 5.28 24.75 -7.65
N GLY A 262 5.72 23.64 -8.25
CA GLY A 262 5.18 22.31 -7.99
C GLY A 262 3.89 21.98 -8.75
N ALA A 263 3.30 20.83 -8.43
CA ALA A 263 2.05 20.37 -9.03
C ALA A 263 1.03 19.95 -7.98
N GLN A 264 -0.25 20.09 -8.32
CA GLN A 264 -1.39 19.77 -7.47
C GLN A 264 -2.34 18.86 -8.26
N PHE A 265 -2.40 17.59 -7.87
CA PHE A 265 -3.28 16.59 -8.45
C PHE A 265 -4.56 16.48 -7.63
N SER A 266 -5.69 16.73 -8.27
CA SER A 266 -7.02 16.60 -7.67
C SER A 266 -7.66 15.30 -8.12
N VAL A 267 -7.98 14.41 -7.19
CA VAL A 267 -8.68 13.15 -7.41
C VAL A 267 -10.06 13.24 -6.76
N THR A 268 -11.11 13.00 -7.52
CA THR A 268 -12.46 12.78 -6.98
C THR A 268 -12.79 11.29 -7.03
N PHE A 269 -13.32 10.74 -5.94
CA PHE A 269 -13.68 9.33 -5.85
C PHE A 269 -15.02 9.16 -5.13
N PRO A 270 -16.09 8.74 -5.83
CA PRO A 270 -17.39 8.53 -5.21
C PRO A 270 -17.36 7.42 -4.16
N VAL A 271 -18.11 7.64 -3.07
CA VAL A 271 -18.29 6.70 -1.97
C VAL A 271 -19.77 6.57 -1.62
N CYS A 272 -20.20 5.35 -1.31
CA CYS A 272 -21.59 5.05 -0.98
C CYS A 272 -21.74 4.68 0.50
N ASP A 273 -22.94 4.88 1.06
CA ASP A 273 -23.28 4.45 2.43
C ASP A 273 -22.25 4.88 3.51
N PRO A 274 -21.93 6.18 3.60
CA PRO A 274 -20.94 6.71 4.54
C PRO A 274 -21.44 6.56 5.98
N VAL A 275 -20.61 5.95 6.82
CA VAL A 275 -20.80 5.89 8.26
C VAL A 275 -20.00 7.03 8.86
N ALA A 276 -20.69 8.01 9.42
CA ALA A 276 -20.07 9.15 10.08
C ALA A 276 -19.28 8.67 11.30
N GLU A 277 -18.15 9.33 11.53
CA GLU A 277 -17.31 9.07 12.70
C GLU A 277 -17.87 9.83 13.92
N GLU A 278 -18.22 9.12 14.99
CA GLU A 278 -18.53 9.73 16.30
C GLU A 278 -17.23 10.06 17.05
N LEU A 279 -16.34 10.88 16.46
CA LEU A 279 -15.24 11.46 17.22
C LEU A 279 -15.79 12.55 18.15
N PRO A 280 -15.43 12.57 19.43
CA PRO A 280 -15.73 13.72 20.28
C PRO A 280 -14.96 14.93 19.76
N GLN A 281 -15.67 15.79 19.03
CA GLN A 281 -15.19 17.11 18.63
C GLN A 281 -14.75 17.87 19.89
N HIS A 282 -13.67 18.64 19.82
CA HIS A 282 -13.20 19.52 20.90
C HIS A 282 -12.50 18.85 22.11
N ARG A 283 -11.88 17.68 21.93
CA ARG A 283 -11.04 17.06 22.99
C ARG A 283 -9.85 17.90 23.43
N LEU A 284 -9.39 18.82 22.57
CA LEU A 284 -8.19 19.60 22.80
C LEU A 284 -8.46 21.09 23.05
N THR A 285 -9.69 21.48 23.39
CA THR A 285 -10.03 22.87 23.68
C THR A 285 -9.23 23.42 24.86
N GLY A 286 -8.66 24.60 24.66
CA GLY A 286 -7.79 25.27 25.65
C GLY A 286 -6.31 24.88 25.55
N ILE A 287 -5.96 23.92 24.70
CA ILE A 287 -4.57 23.52 24.46
C ILE A 287 -3.94 24.44 23.42
N HIS A 288 -2.70 24.86 23.69
CA HIS A 288 -1.85 25.52 22.71
C HIS A 288 -0.73 24.57 22.28
N ALA A 289 -0.58 24.29 20.99
CA ALA A 289 0.46 23.41 20.48
C ALA A 289 1.43 24.20 19.57
N VAL A 290 2.70 24.22 19.95
CA VAL A 290 3.77 24.79 19.14
C VAL A 290 4.46 23.66 18.39
N ILE A 291 4.58 23.78 17.07
CA ILE A 291 5.21 22.77 16.22
C ILE A 291 6.52 23.35 15.70
N ALA A 292 7.63 22.81 16.19
CA ALA A 292 8.97 23.24 15.85
C ALA A 292 9.53 22.33 14.75
N SER A 293 9.55 22.79 13.51
CA SER A 293 10.07 22.02 12.37
C SER A 293 10.65 22.92 11.29
N PRO A 294 11.81 22.58 10.73
CA PRO A 294 12.37 23.30 9.58
C PRO A 294 11.58 23.06 8.28
N ALA A 295 10.74 22.01 8.23
CA ALA A 295 9.87 21.74 7.07
C ALA A 295 8.43 22.10 7.41
N SER A 296 7.83 22.95 6.58
CA SER A 296 6.50 23.50 6.88
C SER A 296 5.37 22.57 6.46
N THR A 297 5.54 21.73 5.44
CA THR A 297 4.42 20.96 4.87
C THR A 297 3.80 19.99 5.88
N GLU A 298 4.56 19.07 6.47
CA GLU A 298 4.02 18.13 7.47
C GLU A 298 3.59 18.89 8.74
N ALA A 299 4.35 19.91 9.16
CA ALA A 299 4.05 20.71 10.34
C ALA A 299 2.71 21.47 10.23
N GLU A 300 2.43 22.06 9.07
CA GLU A 300 1.16 22.75 8.78
C GLU A 300 -0.02 21.78 8.84
N LEU A 301 0.13 20.58 8.27
CA LEU A 301 -0.92 19.55 8.29
C LEU A 301 -1.17 19.01 9.70
N ILE A 302 -0.11 18.79 10.49
CA ILE A 302 -0.22 18.46 11.92
C ILE A 302 -0.96 19.58 12.65
N GLY A 303 -0.63 20.85 12.37
CA GLY A 303 -1.32 22.01 12.92
C GLY A 303 -2.83 21.97 12.66
N ARG A 304 -3.23 21.75 11.40
CA ARG A 304 -4.65 21.63 11.02
C ARG A 304 -5.35 20.48 11.74
N MET A 305 -4.73 19.30 11.84
CA MET A 305 -5.30 18.16 12.59
C MET A 305 -5.58 18.50 14.06
N LEU A 306 -4.72 19.29 14.70
CA LEU A 306 -4.90 19.72 16.09
C LEU A 306 -5.97 20.82 16.22
N GLN A 307 -6.04 21.72 15.24
CA GLN A 307 -7.07 22.77 15.18
C GLN A 307 -8.47 22.16 15.08
N ASP A 308 -8.66 21.15 14.24
CA ASP A 308 -9.93 20.42 14.12
C ASP A 308 -10.35 19.74 15.42
N ALA A 309 -9.38 19.30 16.21
CA ALA A 309 -9.62 18.75 17.55
C ALA A 309 -9.84 19.82 18.63
N GLY A 310 -9.76 21.12 18.29
CA GLY A 310 -10.05 22.26 19.15
C GLY A 310 -8.83 22.94 19.78
N ALA A 311 -7.60 22.53 19.43
CA ALA A 311 -6.40 23.20 19.92
C ALA A 311 -6.11 24.49 19.12
N THR A 312 -5.32 25.38 19.70
CA THR A 312 -4.67 26.47 18.95
C THR A 312 -3.28 26.02 18.58
N THR A 313 -2.80 26.34 17.38
CA THR A 313 -1.48 25.90 16.93
C THR A 313 -0.65 27.03 16.35
N GLU A 314 0.67 26.91 16.48
CA GLU A 314 1.65 27.82 15.92
C GLU A 314 2.84 27.00 15.39
N VAL A 315 3.31 27.28 14.18
CA VAL A 315 4.48 26.61 13.59
C VAL A 315 5.69 27.53 13.71
N ALA A 316 6.77 27.03 14.28
CA ALA A 316 8.03 27.74 14.44
C ALA A 316 9.13 27.03 13.63
N ALA A 317 9.74 27.75 12.69
CA ALA A 317 10.80 27.20 11.84
C ALA A 317 12.16 27.10 12.55
N ASP A 318 12.35 27.88 13.62
CA ASP A 318 13.60 28.01 14.36
C ASP A 318 13.36 28.15 15.88
N THR A 319 14.45 28.08 16.63
CA THR A 319 14.45 28.14 18.10
C THR A 319 14.17 29.53 18.66
N GLU A 320 14.37 30.59 17.86
CA GLU A 320 14.10 31.98 18.26
C GLU A 320 12.60 32.26 18.27
N ASN A 321 11.89 31.83 17.23
CA ASN A 321 10.43 31.94 17.12
C ASN A 321 9.70 31.08 18.18
N LEU A 322 10.33 30.00 18.61
CA LEU A 322 9.79 29.08 19.62
C LEU A 322 9.63 29.73 21.01
N ALA A 323 10.50 30.67 21.38
CA ALA A 323 10.40 31.40 22.65
C ALA A 323 9.19 32.35 22.67
N ASN A 324 8.87 32.96 21.53
CA ASN A 324 7.74 33.88 21.38
C ASN A 324 6.38 33.15 21.31
N ALA A 325 6.38 31.90 20.82
CA ALA A 325 5.19 31.07 20.69
C ALA A 325 4.72 30.46 22.03
N HIS A 326 5.52 30.54 23.10
CA HIS A 326 5.13 29.98 24.40
C HIS A 326 4.07 30.84 25.12
N ARG A 327 2.92 30.25 25.47
CA ARG A 327 1.78 30.97 26.09
C ARG A 327 1.45 30.54 27.53
N GLY A 328 2.34 29.81 28.21
CA GLY A 328 2.14 29.31 29.59
C GLY A 328 1.78 27.82 29.68
N GLY A 329 1.46 27.34 30.89
CA GLY A 329 1.48 25.92 31.33
C GLY A 329 0.63 24.88 30.57
N ASP A 330 -0.26 25.31 29.68
CA ASP A 330 -1.03 24.42 28.77
C ASP A 330 -0.47 24.38 27.35
N THR A 331 0.76 24.86 27.16
CA THR A 331 1.48 24.77 25.88
C THR A 331 2.20 23.43 25.75
N ILE A 332 1.94 22.69 24.66
CA ILE A 332 2.72 21.52 24.24
C ILE A 332 3.65 21.90 23.11
N LEU A 333 4.90 21.42 23.19
CA LEU A 333 5.85 21.49 22.10
C LEU A 333 5.91 20.17 21.33
N LEU A 334 5.63 20.19 20.04
CA LEU A 334 5.97 19.13 19.11
C LEU A 334 7.27 19.53 18.41
N VAL A 335 8.33 18.74 18.56
CA VAL A 335 9.66 19.09 18.02
C VAL A 335 10.12 18.06 17.00
N ASP A 336 10.33 18.49 15.77
CA ASP A 336 11.01 17.73 14.73
C ASP A 336 12.51 17.71 15.03
N ASP A 337 13.11 16.51 15.01
CA ASP A 337 14.53 16.34 15.29
C ASP A 337 15.45 17.04 14.27
N ARG A 338 14.91 17.44 13.11
CA ARG A 338 15.67 18.22 12.12
C ARG A 338 15.91 19.68 12.52
N ILE A 339 15.27 20.18 13.59
CA ILE A 339 15.50 21.54 14.05
C ILE A 339 16.98 21.74 14.45
N GLU A 340 17.48 22.97 14.35
CA GLU A 340 18.83 23.28 14.79
C GLU A 340 19.02 22.90 16.27
N GLY A 341 20.07 22.10 16.56
CA GLY A 341 20.33 21.56 17.90
C GLY A 341 19.62 20.23 18.20
N GLY A 342 18.73 19.77 17.33
CA GLY A 342 18.00 18.51 17.47
C GLY A 342 16.88 18.54 18.52
N ALA A 343 16.04 17.52 18.52
CA ALA A 343 14.94 17.43 19.49
C ALA A 343 15.45 17.15 20.92
N GLU A 344 16.62 16.52 21.05
CA GLU A 344 17.23 16.17 22.35
C GLU A 344 17.58 17.41 23.19
N ALA A 345 17.88 18.55 22.54
CA ALA A 345 18.16 19.81 23.24
C ALA A 345 17.03 20.20 24.21
N PHE A 346 15.79 19.88 23.86
CA PHE A 346 14.59 20.20 24.65
C PHE A 346 14.34 19.23 25.83
N LEU A 347 15.18 18.21 26.02
CA LEU A 347 15.10 17.31 27.19
C LEU A 347 15.90 17.81 28.39
N ALA A 348 16.96 18.59 28.15
CA ALA A 348 17.76 19.19 29.20
C ALA A 348 16.98 20.37 29.79
N GLY A 349 16.60 20.29 31.08
CA GLY A 349 15.83 21.35 31.74
C GLY A 349 16.42 22.74 31.52
N GLY A 350 15.56 23.73 31.23
CA GLY A 350 15.96 25.09 30.84
C GLY A 350 15.06 25.75 29.79
N HIS A 351 14.18 24.98 29.15
CA HIS A 351 13.21 25.48 28.18
C HIS A 351 11.85 25.77 28.81
N ALA A 352 11.07 26.68 28.21
CA ALA A 352 9.76 27.11 28.73
C ALA A 352 8.65 26.02 28.64
N PHE A 353 8.90 24.91 27.96
CA PHE A 353 7.90 23.88 27.68
C PHE A 353 8.03 22.69 28.64
N GLU A 354 7.02 22.48 29.47
CA GLU A 354 6.97 21.31 30.39
C GLU A 354 6.58 20.00 29.66
N LYS A 355 5.80 20.12 28.57
CA LYS A 355 5.25 19.01 27.80
C LYS A 355 5.86 19.01 26.39
N VAL A 356 6.80 18.10 26.15
CA VAL A 356 7.51 17.99 24.86
C VAL A 356 7.21 16.63 24.20
N VAL A 357 6.96 16.66 22.90
CA VAL A 357 6.75 15.48 22.06
C VAL A 357 7.72 15.52 20.88
N ALA A 358 8.66 14.58 20.79
CA ALA A 358 9.54 14.49 19.63
C ALA A 358 8.87 13.85 18.43
N LEU A 359 9.08 14.40 17.24
CA LEU A 359 8.77 13.81 15.95
C LEU A 359 10.07 13.22 15.38
N ILE A 360 10.13 11.89 15.29
CA ILE A 360 11.36 11.16 14.98
C ILE A 360 11.17 10.25 13.77
N ARG A 361 12.27 9.89 13.10
CA ARG A 361 12.26 8.83 12.08
C ARG A 361 12.29 7.44 12.73
N ALA A 362 11.91 6.40 11.99
CA ALA A 362 11.79 5.05 12.52
C ALA A 362 13.11 4.50 13.09
N GLU A 363 14.24 4.88 12.49
CA GLU A 363 15.59 4.46 12.85
C GLU A 363 16.04 5.06 14.19
N GLN A 364 15.48 6.22 14.54
CA GLN A 364 15.82 6.98 15.75
C GLN A 364 15.05 6.50 17.00
N ARG A 365 14.16 5.51 16.84
CA ARG A 365 13.30 5.00 17.91
C ARG A 365 14.08 4.45 19.11
N ASN A 366 15.21 3.80 18.86
CA ASN A 366 16.03 3.17 19.90
C ASN A 366 17.08 4.12 20.50
N THR A 367 17.28 5.30 19.89
CA THR A 367 18.20 6.33 20.38
C THR A 367 17.39 7.47 20.99
N LEU A 368 16.96 8.42 20.18
CA LEU A 368 16.21 9.61 20.59
C LEU A 368 14.87 9.26 21.25
N GLY A 369 14.16 8.27 20.71
CA GLY A 369 12.92 7.79 21.32
C GLY A 369 13.13 7.19 22.72
N ALA A 370 14.27 6.56 22.97
CA ALA A 370 14.62 6.04 24.29
C ALA A 370 14.95 7.18 25.27
N ALA A 371 15.67 8.22 24.81
CA ALA A 371 15.97 9.41 25.61
C ALA A 371 14.69 10.14 26.04
N PHE A 372 13.77 10.41 25.12
CA PHE A 372 12.48 11.04 25.45
C PHE A 372 11.70 10.24 26.50
N LYS A 373 11.68 8.92 26.39
CA LYS A 373 11.04 8.06 27.41
C LYS A 373 11.71 8.12 28.78
N GLN A 374 13.04 8.19 28.82
CA GLN A 374 13.79 8.30 30.08
C GLN A 374 13.48 9.61 30.82
N HIS A 375 13.21 10.68 30.08
CA HIS A 375 12.83 11.99 30.61
C HIS A 375 11.30 12.14 30.83
N GLU A 376 10.55 11.04 30.85
CA GLU A 376 9.08 11.03 30.96
C GLU A 376 8.36 11.86 29.88
N GLN A 377 9.02 12.08 28.74
CA GLN A 377 8.50 12.73 27.54
C GLN A 377 7.99 11.71 26.51
N SER A 378 7.20 12.18 25.55
CA SER A 378 6.60 11.33 24.50
C SER A 378 7.31 11.53 23.17
N PHE A 379 7.19 10.56 22.27
CA PHE A 379 7.67 10.72 20.89
C PHE A 379 6.69 10.04 19.93
N MET A 380 6.71 10.48 18.68
CA MET A 380 5.93 9.92 17.58
C MET A 380 6.85 9.69 16.39
N THR A 381 6.65 8.56 15.72
CA THR A 381 7.34 8.27 14.47
C THR A 381 6.66 8.99 13.32
N ARG A 382 7.45 9.57 12.42
CA ARG A 382 6.99 10.17 11.17
C ARG A 382 6.80 9.08 10.10
N PRO A 383 5.79 9.17 9.22
CA PRO A 383 4.77 10.22 9.15
C PRO A 383 3.79 10.16 10.33
N VAL A 384 3.39 11.32 10.85
CA VAL A 384 2.54 11.38 12.05
C VAL A 384 1.12 10.87 11.76
N ARG A 385 0.68 9.86 12.52
CA ARG A 385 -0.70 9.34 12.45
C ARG A 385 -1.66 10.19 13.27
N ALA A 386 -2.78 10.61 12.68
CA ALA A 386 -3.81 11.42 13.35
C ALA A 386 -4.29 10.83 14.69
N GLU A 387 -4.62 9.53 14.72
CA GLU A 387 -5.07 8.84 15.94
C GLU A 387 -3.99 8.84 17.04
N THR A 388 -2.73 8.67 16.66
CA THR A 388 -1.62 8.65 17.62
C THR A 388 -1.36 10.05 18.15
N LEU A 389 -1.40 11.07 17.29
CA LEU A 389 -1.26 12.47 17.63
C LEU A 389 -2.31 12.91 18.67
N LEU A 390 -3.60 12.69 18.36
CA LEU A 390 -4.69 13.09 19.24
C LEU A 390 -4.67 12.34 20.58
N ARG A 391 -4.32 11.04 20.57
CA ARG A 391 -4.19 10.25 21.81
C ARG A 391 -3.02 10.74 22.67
N VAL A 392 -1.83 10.90 22.09
CA VAL A 392 -0.62 11.31 22.84
C VAL A 392 -0.82 12.69 23.47
N ILE A 393 -1.41 13.62 22.74
CA ILE A 393 -1.70 14.96 23.27
C ILE A 393 -2.82 14.90 24.31
N GLY A 394 -3.93 14.22 24.02
CA GLY A 394 -5.06 14.08 24.95
C GLY A 394 -4.67 13.44 26.29
N ASP A 395 -3.90 12.34 26.27
CA ASP A 395 -3.45 11.62 27.47
C ASP A 395 -2.50 12.45 28.35
N ARG A 396 -1.80 13.42 27.77
CA ARG A 396 -0.91 14.33 28.53
C ARG A 396 -1.68 15.40 29.29
N PHE A 397 -2.88 15.76 28.83
CA PHE A 397 -3.77 16.67 29.54
C PHE A 397 -4.69 15.94 30.53
N ALA A 398 -5.17 14.73 30.19
CA ALA A 398 -5.98 13.92 31.10
C ALA A 398 -5.24 13.51 32.38
N ARG A 399 -3.90 13.40 32.33
CA ARG A 399 -3.03 13.11 33.49
C ARG A 399 -3.03 14.19 34.58
N GLY A 400 -3.67 15.34 34.35
CA GLY A 400 -3.95 16.34 35.40
C GLY A 400 -5.22 16.10 36.22
N GLN A 401 -6.13 15.19 35.81
CA GLN A 401 -7.45 15.03 36.46
C GLN A 401 -7.96 13.58 36.64
N ILE A 402 -7.21 12.54 36.27
CA ILE A 402 -7.68 11.15 36.41
C ILE A 402 -6.78 10.34 37.36
N LYS A 403 -7.34 10.00 38.52
CA LYS A 403 -6.84 9.01 39.47
C LYS A 403 -6.69 7.68 38.73
N ALA A 404 -5.52 7.06 38.83
CA ALA A 404 -5.18 5.78 38.21
C ALA A 404 -6.34 4.78 38.25
N MET A 405 -6.80 4.38 37.06
CA MET A 405 -7.64 3.20 36.83
C MET A 405 -6.91 2.32 35.81
N PRO A 406 -7.11 0.98 35.88
CA PRO A 406 -6.11 0.01 35.52
C PRO A 406 -5.92 -0.11 34.01
N GLU A 407 -4.67 -0.35 33.64
CA GLU A 407 -4.21 -0.79 32.33
C GLU A 407 -5.11 -1.91 31.79
N HIS A 408 -6.04 -1.57 30.91
CA HIS A 408 -6.70 -2.55 30.07
C HIS A 408 -5.76 -2.88 28.90
N GLY A 409 -4.95 -3.93 29.11
CA GLY A 409 -4.53 -4.89 28.10
C GLY A 409 -4.15 -4.34 26.73
N ILE A 410 -3.05 -3.58 26.65
CA ILE A 410 -2.30 -3.50 25.40
C ILE A 410 -1.68 -4.88 25.20
N VAL A 411 -2.23 -5.65 24.26
CA VAL A 411 -1.62 -6.88 23.74
C VAL A 411 -0.16 -6.55 23.41
N GLY A 412 0.75 -7.15 24.17
CA GLY A 412 2.17 -6.90 24.06
C GLY A 412 2.63 -7.17 22.63
N LYS A 413 3.59 -6.37 22.15
CA LYS A 413 4.30 -6.66 20.91
C LYS A 413 4.71 -8.14 20.88
N PRO A 414 4.42 -8.89 19.81
CA PRO A 414 4.95 -10.22 19.58
C PRO A 414 6.44 -10.32 19.92
N ARG A 415 6.80 -11.15 20.89
CA ARG A 415 8.19 -11.66 20.95
C ARG A 415 8.39 -12.58 19.74
N PRO A 416 9.54 -12.53 19.04
CA PRO A 416 9.85 -13.51 18.01
C PRO A 416 9.76 -14.91 18.62
N LEU A 417 8.96 -15.77 18.00
CA LEU A 417 8.90 -17.19 18.38
C LEU A 417 10.10 -17.89 17.78
N HIS A 418 10.88 -18.57 18.59
CA HIS A 418 11.97 -19.43 18.13
C HIS A 418 11.64 -20.90 18.40
N GLY A 419 12.09 -21.81 17.52
CA GLY A 419 12.09 -23.25 17.78
C GLY A 419 10.83 -24.05 17.41
N LEU A 420 9.83 -23.47 16.73
CA LEU A 420 8.65 -24.21 16.26
C LEU A 420 9.03 -25.36 15.32
N ASN A 421 8.33 -26.50 15.43
CA ASN A 421 8.36 -27.58 14.45
C ASN A 421 7.28 -27.34 13.38
N VAL A 422 7.71 -26.95 12.18
CA VAL A 422 6.85 -26.57 11.06
C VAL A 422 6.82 -27.71 10.04
N LEU A 423 5.63 -28.12 9.62
CA LEU A 423 5.45 -28.91 8.40
C LEU A 423 5.20 -27.96 7.23
N LEU A 424 5.98 -28.05 6.16
CA LEU A 424 5.80 -27.27 4.93
C LEU A 424 5.40 -28.22 3.80
N ALA A 425 4.21 -28.02 3.23
CA ALA A 425 3.76 -28.72 2.02
C ALA A 425 3.76 -27.74 0.83
N GLU A 426 4.70 -27.92 -0.10
CA GLU A 426 4.87 -27.10 -1.31
C GLU A 426 5.53 -27.95 -2.40
N ASP A 427 4.91 -28.03 -3.57
CA ASP A 427 5.34 -28.88 -4.69
C ASP A 427 6.42 -28.21 -5.57
N ASN A 428 6.46 -26.88 -5.59
CA ASN A 428 7.43 -26.14 -6.36
C ASN A 428 8.78 -26.07 -5.60
N PRO A 429 9.87 -26.64 -6.15
CA PRO A 429 11.15 -26.73 -5.44
C PRO A 429 11.79 -25.37 -5.14
N VAL A 430 11.49 -24.33 -5.94
CA VAL A 430 12.01 -22.98 -5.72
C VAL A 430 11.28 -22.31 -4.56
N ASN A 431 9.95 -22.39 -4.52
CA ASN A 431 9.14 -21.85 -3.43
C ASN A 431 9.41 -22.59 -2.12
N ALA A 432 9.56 -23.93 -2.18
CA ALA A 432 9.88 -24.76 -1.04
C ALA A 432 11.23 -24.35 -0.43
N LEU A 433 12.26 -24.18 -1.27
CA LEU A 433 13.58 -23.74 -0.83
C LEU A 433 13.52 -22.33 -0.20
N LEU A 434 12.80 -21.38 -0.81
CA LEU A 434 12.66 -20.03 -0.29
C LEU A 434 11.98 -20.03 1.09
N THR A 435 10.85 -20.71 1.21
CA THR A 435 10.05 -20.78 2.44
C THR A 435 10.81 -21.50 3.55
N LEU A 436 11.50 -22.59 3.20
CA LEU A 436 12.36 -23.33 4.12
C LEU A 436 13.48 -22.44 4.68
N ARG A 437 14.18 -21.69 3.82
CA ARG A 437 15.25 -20.77 4.28
C ARG A 437 14.72 -19.63 5.14
N MET A 438 13.55 -19.08 4.81
CA MET A 438 12.90 -18.06 5.64
C MET A 438 12.59 -18.58 7.05
N LEU A 439 11.99 -19.77 7.15
CA LEU A 439 11.64 -20.40 8.43
C LEU A 439 12.86 -20.81 9.25
N GLU A 440 13.90 -21.36 8.62
CA GLU A 440 15.17 -21.69 9.27
C GLU A 440 15.84 -20.44 9.85
N ARG A 441 15.81 -19.31 9.10
CA ARG A 441 16.36 -18.03 9.56
C ARG A 441 15.57 -17.43 10.73
N LEU A 442 14.26 -17.67 10.80
CA LEU A 442 13.44 -17.34 11.96
C LEU A 442 13.69 -18.27 13.16
N GLY A 443 14.52 -19.30 12.99
CA GLY A 443 14.93 -20.23 14.04
C GLY A 443 13.95 -21.39 14.23
N HIS A 444 13.17 -21.74 13.21
CA HIS A 444 12.24 -22.87 13.21
C HIS A 444 12.87 -24.13 12.64
N ARG A 445 12.34 -25.30 13.03
CA ARG A 445 12.68 -26.60 12.44
C ARG A 445 11.62 -26.94 11.42
N VAL A 446 12.02 -27.16 10.17
CA VAL A 446 11.08 -27.39 9.08
C VAL A 446 11.22 -28.82 8.56
N ARG A 447 10.09 -29.51 8.42
CA ARG A 447 9.99 -30.71 7.58
C ARG A 447 9.24 -30.34 6.31
N HIS A 448 9.85 -30.55 5.16
CA HIS A 448 9.24 -30.31 3.85
C HIS A 448 8.66 -31.61 3.26
N VAL A 449 7.52 -31.49 2.58
CA VAL A 449 6.85 -32.52 1.78
C VAL A 449 6.35 -31.90 0.47
N ASP A 450 6.28 -32.71 -0.59
CA ASP A 450 6.04 -32.22 -1.95
C ASP A 450 4.55 -32.22 -2.37
N ASN A 451 3.64 -32.75 -1.54
CA ASN A 451 2.21 -32.84 -1.88
C ASN A 451 1.31 -33.00 -0.63
N GLY A 452 0.00 -32.83 -0.81
CA GLY A 452 -0.99 -32.88 0.27
C GLY A 452 -1.14 -34.26 0.93
N ARG A 453 -0.89 -35.35 0.19
CA ARG A 453 -0.99 -36.71 0.73
C ARG A 453 0.13 -37.01 1.72
N ASP A 454 1.34 -36.59 1.39
CA ASP A 454 2.50 -36.72 2.27
C ASP A 454 2.37 -35.81 3.49
N ALA A 455 1.68 -34.66 3.34
CA ALA A 455 1.35 -33.79 4.46
C ALA A 455 0.38 -34.46 5.45
N VAL A 456 -0.69 -35.10 4.95
CA VAL A 456 -1.60 -35.92 5.78
C VAL A 456 -0.83 -37.04 6.48
N GLU A 457 -0.05 -37.82 5.74
CA GLU A 457 0.70 -38.96 6.30
C GLU A 457 1.73 -38.52 7.35
N ALA A 458 2.30 -37.31 7.22
CA ALA A 458 3.22 -36.76 8.21
C ALA A 458 2.54 -36.44 9.56
N VAL A 459 1.24 -36.14 9.56
CA VAL A 459 0.51 -35.71 10.77
C VAL A 459 -0.35 -36.83 11.39
N THR A 460 -0.73 -37.86 10.65
CA THR A 460 -1.50 -39.00 11.17
C THR A 460 -0.68 -39.88 12.13
N PRO A 461 -1.10 -40.05 13.40
CA PRO A 461 -0.43 -40.96 14.32
C PRO A 461 -0.63 -42.42 13.91
N GLY A 462 0.45 -43.19 13.67
CA GLY A 462 0.36 -44.65 13.60
C GLY A 462 1.19 -45.40 12.55
N LYS A 463 1.92 -44.74 11.63
CA LYS A 463 2.76 -45.46 10.65
C LYS A 463 4.27 -45.44 10.93
N ASN A 464 4.79 -44.45 11.68
CA ASN A 464 6.23 -44.30 11.92
C ASN A 464 6.63 -44.13 13.41
N GLY A 465 5.86 -44.70 14.35
CA GLY A 465 6.35 -44.97 15.71
C GLY A 465 6.69 -43.77 16.61
N GLY A 466 6.20 -42.57 16.32
CA GLY A 466 6.33 -41.42 17.21
C GLY A 466 5.26 -40.36 16.98
N THR A 467 4.73 -39.78 18.05
CA THR A 467 3.92 -38.55 18.03
C THR A 467 4.78 -37.40 17.49
N SER A 468 4.83 -37.22 16.17
CA SER A 468 5.40 -36.02 15.57
C SER A 468 4.43 -34.87 15.76
N GLN A 469 4.62 -34.11 16.83
CA GLN A 469 3.78 -32.96 17.16
C GLN A 469 4.33 -31.72 16.45
N PHE A 470 3.84 -31.46 15.23
CA PHE A 470 4.08 -30.18 14.56
C PHE A 470 3.33 -29.08 15.30
N ASP A 471 3.97 -27.93 15.46
CA ASP A 471 3.39 -26.75 16.08
C ASP A 471 2.53 -25.95 15.10
N VAL A 472 2.81 -26.08 13.80
CA VAL A 472 2.08 -25.42 12.71
C VAL A 472 2.36 -26.14 11.39
N ILE A 473 1.37 -26.12 10.50
CA ILE A 473 1.44 -26.64 9.13
C ILE A 473 1.29 -25.46 8.18
N LEU A 474 2.23 -25.29 7.26
CA LEU A 474 2.12 -24.41 6.11
C LEU A 474 1.72 -25.26 4.89
N MET A 475 0.56 -24.98 4.31
CA MET A 475 -0.05 -25.80 3.27
C MET A 475 -0.26 -24.99 2.00
N ASP A 476 0.44 -25.32 0.91
CA ASP A 476 0.10 -24.79 -0.41
C ASP A 476 -1.28 -25.30 -0.85
N LEU A 477 -2.13 -24.43 -1.40
CA LEU A 477 -3.46 -24.83 -1.88
C LEU A 477 -3.40 -25.60 -3.19
N HIS A 478 -2.41 -25.33 -4.04
CA HIS A 478 -2.35 -25.86 -5.40
C HIS A 478 -1.19 -26.84 -5.56
N MET A 479 -1.42 -28.09 -5.17
CA MET A 479 -0.45 -29.18 -5.34
C MET A 479 -1.03 -30.30 -6.24
N PRO A 480 -0.21 -30.99 -7.05
CA PRO A 480 -0.66 -32.10 -7.87
C PRO A 480 -1.06 -33.31 -7.02
N GLY A 481 -2.11 -34.01 -7.45
CA GLY A 481 -2.64 -35.18 -6.75
C GLY A 481 -3.68 -34.79 -5.70
N MET A 482 -3.28 -34.71 -4.43
CA MET A 482 -4.14 -34.21 -3.36
C MET A 482 -3.88 -32.72 -3.18
N ASP A 483 -4.91 -31.91 -3.42
CA ASP A 483 -4.83 -30.46 -3.25
C ASP A 483 -4.79 -30.07 -1.75
N GLY A 484 -4.43 -28.82 -1.48
CA GLY A 484 -4.28 -28.35 -0.10
C GLY A 484 -5.61 -28.31 0.67
N ILE A 485 -6.74 -28.07 -0.01
CA ILE A 485 -8.06 -28.00 0.62
C ILE A 485 -8.51 -29.39 1.08
N ASP A 486 -8.38 -30.39 0.20
CA ASP A 486 -8.64 -31.80 0.49
C ASP A 486 -7.74 -32.29 1.62
N ALA A 487 -6.46 -31.94 1.60
CA ALA A 487 -5.52 -32.28 2.67
C ALA A 487 -5.96 -31.70 4.02
N ILE A 488 -6.32 -30.41 4.09
CA ILE A 488 -6.83 -29.77 5.30
C ILE A 488 -8.05 -30.52 5.84
N GLN A 489 -9.03 -30.83 4.99
CA GLN A 489 -10.25 -31.53 5.41
C GLN A 489 -9.96 -32.93 5.98
N VAL A 490 -9.02 -33.66 5.37
CA VAL A 490 -8.61 -34.98 5.86
C VAL A 490 -7.94 -34.85 7.23
N ILE A 491 -7.02 -33.91 7.40
CA ILE A 491 -6.33 -33.65 8.69
C ILE A 491 -7.37 -33.34 9.78
N ARG A 492 -8.35 -32.48 9.51
CA ARG A 492 -9.41 -32.14 10.48
C ARG A 492 -10.29 -33.33 10.85
N ARG A 493 -10.69 -34.16 9.88
CA ARG A 493 -11.46 -35.39 10.16
C ARG A 493 -10.69 -36.36 11.05
N GLU A 494 -9.38 -36.47 10.87
CA GLU A 494 -8.53 -37.31 11.71
C GLU A 494 -8.34 -36.73 13.13
N GLU A 495 -8.21 -35.41 13.26
CA GLU A 495 -8.19 -34.72 14.56
C GLU A 495 -9.48 -34.99 15.37
N ASP A 496 -10.64 -34.84 14.72
CA ASP A 496 -11.96 -35.08 15.32
C ASP A 496 -12.17 -36.56 15.70
N GLY A 497 -11.80 -37.48 14.81
CA GLY A 497 -11.99 -38.92 14.99
C GLY A 497 -11.12 -39.52 16.10
N ASN A 498 -9.87 -39.03 16.23
CA ASN A 498 -8.89 -39.58 17.18
C ASN A 498 -8.71 -38.74 18.46
N ARG A 499 -9.48 -37.65 18.64
CA ARG A 499 -9.28 -36.65 19.71
C ARG A 499 -7.82 -36.18 19.81
N SER A 500 -7.18 -36.01 18.65
CA SER A 500 -5.80 -35.52 18.61
C SER A 500 -5.74 -34.03 18.91
N ARG A 501 -4.56 -33.54 19.29
CA ARG A 501 -4.35 -32.11 19.50
C ARG A 501 -4.54 -31.40 18.17
N HIS A 502 -5.34 -30.34 18.17
CA HIS A 502 -5.50 -29.46 17.03
C HIS A 502 -4.17 -28.77 16.68
N THR A 503 -3.67 -29.01 15.47
CA THR A 503 -2.47 -28.35 14.96
C THR A 503 -2.88 -27.21 14.01
N PRO A 504 -2.41 -25.97 14.25
CA PRO A 504 -2.70 -24.85 13.36
C PRO A 504 -2.28 -25.08 11.91
N ILE A 505 -3.18 -24.81 10.95
CA ILE A 505 -2.89 -24.87 9.51
C ILE A 505 -2.98 -23.47 8.91
N ILE A 506 -1.91 -23.02 8.27
CA ILE A 506 -1.85 -21.80 7.46
C ILE A 506 -1.83 -22.22 5.99
N ALA A 507 -2.88 -21.86 5.27
CA ALA A 507 -2.95 -22.02 3.82
C ALA A 507 -2.11 -20.95 3.11
N ILE A 508 -1.37 -21.36 2.08
CA ILE A 508 -0.59 -20.49 1.22
C ILE A 508 -1.26 -20.46 -0.16
N THR A 509 -1.68 -19.28 -0.61
CA THR A 509 -2.43 -19.10 -1.87
C THR A 509 -1.79 -18.04 -2.76
N ALA A 510 -1.92 -18.18 -4.08
CA ALA A 510 -1.51 -17.15 -5.03
C ALA A 510 -2.47 -15.95 -5.08
N ASP A 511 -3.68 -16.07 -4.52
CA ASP A 511 -4.71 -15.03 -4.58
C ASP A 511 -5.67 -15.11 -3.36
N ILE A 512 -6.05 -13.96 -2.78
CA ILE A 512 -7.07 -13.87 -1.72
C ILE A 512 -8.36 -13.32 -2.33
N LEU A 513 -8.99 -14.10 -3.20
CA LEU A 513 -10.38 -13.83 -3.54
C LEU A 513 -11.24 -14.17 -2.31
N PRO A 514 -12.28 -13.37 -1.96
CA PRO A 514 -13.15 -13.64 -0.80
C PRO A 514 -13.76 -15.04 -0.81
N GLU A 515 -14.03 -15.59 -2.00
CA GLU A 515 -14.52 -16.97 -2.18
C GLU A 515 -13.45 -18.01 -1.82
N THR A 516 -12.21 -17.82 -2.27
CA THR A 516 -11.07 -18.68 -1.91
C THR A 516 -10.80 -18.64 -0.42
N ALA A 517 -10.82 -17.44 0.19
CA ALA A 517 -10.60 -17.30 1.63
C ALA A 517 -11.68 -18.01 2.46
N ARG A 518 -12.96 -17.89 2.06
CA ARG A 518 -14.07 -18.62 2.70
C ARG A 518 -13.93 -20.12 2.55
N ASN A 519 -13.69 -20.62 1.32
CA ASN A 519 -13.54 -22.05 1.07
C ASN A 519 -12.41 -22.68 1.90
N VAL A 520 -11.31 -21.95 2.09
CA VAL A 520 -10.15 -22.39 2.86
C VAL A 520 -10.41 -22.39 4.37
N LEU A 521 -11.10 -21.37 4.89
CA LEU A 521 -11.51 -21.34 6.30
C LEU A 521 -12.58 -22.40 6.59
N ASP A 522 -13.56 -22.58 5.69
CA ASP A 522 -14.61 -23.60 5.80
C ASP A 522 -14.04 -25.03 5.73
N ALA A 523 -12.92 -25.21 5.01
CA ALA A 523 -12.18 -26.47 5.01
C ALA A 523 -11.48 -26.76 6.35
N GLY A 524 -11.28 -25.73 7.18
CA GLY A 524 -10.71 -25.83 8.53
C GLY A 524 -9.31 -25.25 8.68
N ALA A 525 -8.85 -24.36 7.79
CA ALA A 525 -7.60 -23.62 8.00
C ALA A 525 -7.75 -22.54 9.09
N ASP A 526 -6.68 -22.29 9.83
CA ASP A 526 -6.63 -21.28 10.92
C ASP A 526 -6.04 -19.94 10.42
N GLY A 527 -5.36 -19.98 9.28
CA GLY A 527 -4.75 -18.81 8.68
C GLY A 527 -4.57 -18.92 7.18
N ILE A 528 -4.39 -17.78 6.54
CA ILE A 528 -4.09 -17.67 5.11
C ILE A 528 -2.92 -16.71 4.95
N LEU A 529 -1.99 -17.04 4.04
CA LEU A 529 -0.91 -16.18 3.57
C LEU A 529 -0.89 -16.17 2.04
N THR A 530 -0.53 -15.02 1.45
CA THR A 530 -0.35 -14.87 0.00
C THR A 530 1.06 -15.22 -0.44
N LYS A 531 1.16 -15.78 -1.64
CA LYS A 531 2.40 -15.82 -2.42
C LYS A 531 2.58 -14.47 -3.14
N PRO A 532 3.80 -13.89 -3.20
CA PRO A 532 5.03 -14.40 -2.59
C PRO A 532 5.03 -14.24 -1.07
N LEU A 533 5.57 -15.25 -0.36
CA LEU A 533 5.67 -15.20 1.09
C LEU A 533 6.72 -14.17 1.53
N GLU A 534 6.29 -13.22 2.37
CA GLU A 534 7.18 -12.25 2.99
C GLU A 534 7.53 -12.66 4.42
N ALA A 535 8.81 -12.52 4.80
CA ALA A 535 9.30 -12.95 6.11
C ALA A 535 8.58 -12.26 7.28
N GLY A 536 8.18 -11.00 7.12
CA GLY A 536 7.42 -10.25 8.13
C GLY A 536 6.01 -10.80 8.32
N ALA A 537 5.26 -10.94 7.22
CA ALA A 537 3.90 -11.49 7.25
C ALA A 537 3.86 -12.92 7.80
N LEU A 538 4.84 -13.75 7.44
CA LEU A 538 4.98 -15.11 7.97
C LEU A 538 5.25 -15.09 9.48
N ALA A 539 6.17 -14.25 9.95
CA ALA A 539 6.50 -14.13 11.37
C ALA A 539 5.29 -13.64 12.20
N ASP A 540 4.59 -12.60 11.72
CA ASP A 540 3.42 -12.06 12.40
C ASP A 540 2.31 -13.10 12.51
N LYS A 541 2.05 -13.85 11.43
CA LYS A 541 1.01 -14.88 11.42
C LYS A 541 1.34 -16.06 12.33
N LEU A 542 2.61 -16.48 12.39
CA LEU A 542 3.08 -17.52 13.31
C LEU A 542 2.92 -17.10 14.78
N VAL A 543 3.13 -15.81 15.10
CA VAL A 543 2.91 -15.32 16.47
C VAL A 543 1.44 -15.27 16.83
N MET A 544 0.59 -14.76 15.94
CA MET A 544 -0.86 -14.70 16.18
C MET A 544 -1.46 -16.08 16.48
N LEU A 545 -1.09 -17.11 15.70
CA LEU A 545 -1.65 -18.44 15.86
C LEU A 545 -1.17 -19.16 17.13
N LYS A 546 0.07 -18.94 17.57
CA LYS A 546 0.52 -19.52 18.84
C LYS A 546 -0.21 -18.91 20.04
N GLN A 547 -0.56 -17.62 19.99
CA GLN A 547 -1.34 -16.96 21.05
C GLN A 547 -2.80 -17.45 21.12
N GLN A 548 -3.32 -18.06 20.05
CA GLN A 548 -4.67 -18.63 20.01
C GLN A 548 -4.73 -20.09 20.47
N VAL A 549 -3.60 -20.80 20.45
CA VAL A 549 -3.49 -22.24 20.78
C VAL A 549 -2.77 -22.53 22.11
N ALA A 550 -2.13 -21.52 22.71
CA ALA A 550 -1.55 -21.57 24.07
C ALA A 550 -2.54 -21.06 25.10
#